data_AF-A0A183FHG6-F1
#
_entry.id   AF-A0A183FHG6-F1
#
_cell.length_a   1.000
_cell.length_b   1.000
_cell.length_c   1.000
_cell.angle_alpha   90.00
_cell.angle_beta   90.00
_cell.angle_gamma   90.00
#
_symmetry.space_group_name_H-M   'P 1'
#
loop_
_entity.id
_entity.type
_entity.pdbx_description
1 polymer ?
#
loop_
_entity_poly.entity_id
_entity_poly.type
_entity_poly.pdbx_seq_one_letter_code
_entity_poly.pdbx_strand_id
1 'polypeptide(L)'
;MNRRMLGGLMRQQKNVTLTMAELVENAMNLQVRRVRDVMTPIEKVFMLSDLTEINDKLKGELAENRHTRIPVFRGDDRNSVIGVLNVKDLLLIDDTLDLQIGTIIQLWHRSTLFRFVTGETPVAQLMLELKRGFPLAIVIDYLHDVMCYHIVGIVTLEDNLEEVIGEIYDEKDVSRALEMHMEAMTAGTPLQDIAINVDQDVQMKQSKSKVSKKSVDVQVC
;
A
#
# COMPACT_ATOMS: atom_id res chain seq x y z
N MET A 1 41.80 8.00 31.30
CA MET A 1 40.98 7.58 30.13
C MET A 1 40.28 6.28 30.48
N ASN A 2 38.98 6.33 30.81
CA ASN A 2 38.25 5.23 31.42
C ASN A 2 37.36 4.53 30.37
N ARG A 3 37.64 3.25 30.09
CA ARG A 3 36.97 2.38 29.08
C ARG A 3 35.47 2.09 29.35
N ARG A 4 34.82 2.81 30.27
CA ARG A 4 33.41 2.59 30.68
C ARG A 4 32.39 3.49 29.97
N MET A 5 32.82 4.47 29.18
CA MET A 5 31.91 5.39 28.47
C MET A 5 31.40 4.87 27.11
N LEU A 6 31.91 3.71 26.65
CA LEU A 6 31.45 3.07 25.40
C LEU A 6 30.30 2.07 25.61
N GLY A 7 29.87 1.84 26.85
CA GLY A 7 28.74 0.95 27.17
C GLY A 7 27.34 1.56 26.98
N GLY A 8 27.25 2.85 26.63
CA GLY A 8 25.99 3.59 26.55
C GLY A 8 25.40 3.78 25.15
N LEU A 9 26.05 3.29 24.09
CA LEU A 9 25.70 3.59 22.69
C LEU A 9 25.27 2.36 21.88
N MET A 10 24.64 1.37 22.54
CA MET A 10 23.91 0.29 21.87
C MET A 10 22.43 0.25 22.27
N ARG A 11 21.80 1.42 22.37
CA ARG A 11 20.34 1.53 22.45
C ARG A 11 19.73 1.10 21.12
N GLN A 12 19.28 -0.15 21.10
CA GLN A 12 18.28 -0.73 20.19
C GLN A 12 18.54 -0.53 18.69
N GLN A 13 19.44 -1.35 18.13
CA GLN A 13 19.11 -1.95 16.83
C GLN A 13 17.95 -2.92 17.05
N LYS A 14 16.73 -2.50 16.71
CA LYS A 14 15.57 -3.39 16.63
C LYS A 14 15.61 -4.11 15.28
N ASN A 15 16.62 -4.96 15.09
CA ASN A 15 16.51 -6.02 14.08
C ASN A 15 15.52 -7.04 14.66
N VAL A 16 14.27 -6.98 14.23
CA VAL A 16 13.29 -8.02 14.59
C VAL A 16 13.74 -9.30 13.88
N THR A 17 14.42 -10.18 14.61
CA THR A 17 14.58 -11.56 14.17
C THR A 17 13.26 -12.26 14.46
N LEU A 18 12.40 -12.39 13.45
CA LEU A 18 11.18 -13.17 13.56
C LEU A 18 11.54 -14.56 14.09
N THR A 19 10.89 -14.97 15.17
CA THR A 19 11.03 -16.33 15.65
C THR A 19 10.31 -17.27 14.70
N MET A 20 10.79 -18.51 14.57
CA MET A 20 10.06 -19.51 13.78
C MET A 20 8.65 -19.76 14.32
N ALA A 21 8.41 -19.51 15.60
CA ALA A 21 7.08 -19.60 16.19
C ALA A 21 6.13 -18.54 15.60
N GLU A 22 6.56 -17.27 15.51
CA GLU A 22 5.76 -16.18 14.94
C GLU A 22 5.47 -16.40 13.45
N LEU A 23 6.47 -16.87 12.70
CA LEU A 23 6.29 -17.16 11.27
C LEU A 23 5.29 -18.31 11.03
N VAL A 24 5.35 -19.36 11.86
CA VAL A 24 4.40 -20.46 11.83
C VAL A 24 2.99 -19.99 12.24
N GLU A 25 2.88 -19.16 13.26
CA GLU A 25 1.60 -18.60 13.71
C GLU A 25 0.95 -17.73 12.63
N ASN A 26 1.71 -16.82 12.01
CA ASN A 26 1.22 -15.98 10.91
C ASN A 26 0.79 -16.82 9.70
N ALA A 27 1.58 -17.84 9.35
CA ALA A 27 1.23 -18.76 8.27
C ALA A 27 -0.05 -19.56 8.58
N MET A 28 -0.29 -19.94 9.84
CA MET A 28 -1.54 -20.59 10.26
C MET A 28 -2.73 -19.62 10.19
N ASN A 29 -2.54 -18.36 10.60
CA ASN A 29 -3.57 -17.32 10.56
C ASN A 29 -3.94 -16.89 9.13
N LEU A 30 -3.07 -17.12 8.14
CA LEU A 30 -3.36 -16.83 6.73
C LEU A 30 -4.59 -17.58 6.20
N GLN A 31 -4.91 -18.75 6.78
CA GLN A 31 -6.09 -19.55 6.39
C GLN A 31 -7.41 -18.89 6.76
N VAL A 32 -7.44 -18.09 7.83
CA VAL A 32 -8.64 -17.40 8.31
C VAL A 32 -8.77 -15.98 7.76
N ARG A 33 -7.67 -15.39 7.30
CA ARG A 33 -7.65 -14.03 6.74
C ARG A 33 -8.39 -13.92 5.41
N ARG A 34 -9.00 -12.76 5.21
CA ARG A 34 -9.75 -12.40 4.02
C ARG A 34 -9.05 -11.28 3.27
N VAL A 35 -9.28 -11.20 1.96
CA VAL A 35 -8.71 -10.18 1.08
C VAL A 35 -8.99 -8.76 1.59
N ARG A 36 -10.18 -8.50 2.12
CA ARG A 36 -10.53 -7.20 2.70
C ARG A 36 -9.63 -6.76 3.87
N ASP A 37 -8.99 -7.72 4.56
CA ASP A 37 -8.16 -7.45 5.72
C ASP A 37 -6.73 -7.02 5.32
N VAL A 38 -6.31 -7.35 4.09
CA VAL A 38 -4.95 -7.11 3.56
C VAL A 38 -4.93 -6.18 2.34
N MET A 39 -6.10 -5.78 1.84
CA MET A 39 -6.18 -4.91 0.66
C MET A 39 -5.71 -3.50 0.94
N THR A 40 -5.11 -2.89 -0.09
CA THR A 40 -4.93 -1.44 -0.12
C THR A 40 -6.25 -0.79 -0.57
N PRO A 41 -6.88 0.06 0.27
CA PRO A 41 -8.13 0.74 -0.10
C PRO A 41 -7.96 1.60 -1.35
N ILE A 42 -8.96 1.63 -2.22
CA ILE A 42 -8.88 2.29 -3.55
C ILE A 42 -8.50 3.77 -3.47
N GLU A 43 -8.87 4.46 -2.40
CA GLU A 43 -8.54 5.87 -2.17
C GLU A 43 -7.05 6.13 -1.96
N LYS A 44 -6.30 5.12 -1.51
CA LYS A 44 -4.85 5.18 -1.34
C LYS A 44 -4.09 4.69 -2.57
N VAL A 45 -4.80 4.16 -3.58
CA VAL A 45 -4.17 3.60 -4.77
C VAL A 45 -3.90 4.70 -5.78
N PHE A 46 -2.65 4.81 -6.20
CA PHE A 46 -2.27 5.60 -7.37
C PHE A 46 -2.76 4.88 -8.64
N MET A 47 -3.54 5.60 -9.45
CA MET A 47 -4.14 5.07 -10.68
C MET A 47 -3.99 6.10 -11.79
N LEU A 48 -3.94 5.64 -13.04
CA LEU A 48 -3.86 6.50 -14.22
C LEU A 48 -5.12 6.35 -15.09
N SER A 49 -5.49 7.42 -15.78
CA SER A 49 -6.52 7.36 -16.81
C SER A 49 -5.91 6.79 -18.10
N ASP A 50 -6.71 6.11 -18.90
CA ASP A 50 -6.34 5.70 -20.25
C ASP A 50 -6.10 6.90 -21.19
N LEU A 51 -6.66 8.06 -20.85
CA LEU A 51 -6.47 9.33 -21.56
C LEU A 51 -5.18 10.06 -21.16
N THR A 52 -4.45 9.58 -20.14
CA THR A 52 -3.21 10.23 -19.70
C THR A 52 -2.15 10.18 -20.80
N GLU A 53 -1.59 11.33 -21.15
CA GLU A 53 -0.49 11.46 -22.12
C GLU A 53 0.84 11.02 -21.51
N ILE A 54 1.62 10.31 -22.31
CA ILE A 54 2.96 9.84 -21.95
C ILE A 54 3.94 10.94 -22.30
N ASN A 55 4.52 11.54 -21.27
CA ASN A 55 5.52 12.60 -21.40
C ASN A 55 6.58 12.49 -20.29
N ASP A 56 7.64 13.29 -20.40
CA ASP A 56 8.75 13.34 -19.43
C ASP A 56 8.28 13.61 -18.00
N LYS A 57 7.22 14.43 -17.84
CA LYS A 57 6.66 14.74 -16.52
C LYS A 57 6.05 13.51 -15.87
N LEU A 58 5.23 12.77 -16.61
CA LEU A 58 4.65 11.51 -16.14
C LEU A 58 5.77 10.51 -15.81
N LYS A 59 6.75 10.35 -16.71
CA LYS A 59 7.88 9.45 -16.47
C LYS A 59 8.68 9.83 -15.22
N GLY A 60 8.88 11.13 -14.96
CA GLY A 60 9.50 11.65 -13.75
C GLY A 60 8.70 11.33 -12.49
N GLU A 61 7.39 11.60 -12.51
CA GLU A 61 6.47 11.25 -11.41
C GLU A 61 6.47 9.74 -11.12
N LEU A 62 6.47 8.92 -12.17
CA LEU A 62 6.53 7.46 -12.04
C LEU A 62 7.88 6.96 -11.51
N ALA A 63 8.98 7.67 -11.77
CA ALA A 63 10.30 7.32 -11.25
C ALA A 63 10.47 7.69 -9.76
N GLU A 64 9.81 8.75 -9.30
CA GLU A 64 9.77 9.14 -7.89
C GLU A 64 8.89 8.19 -7.05
N ASN A 65 7.83 7.67 -7.67
CA ASN A 65 6.95 6.69 -7.06
C ASN A 65 7.61 5.29 -7.02
N ARG A 66 7.35 4.53 -5.95
CA ARG A 66 7.85 3.15 -5.80
C ARG A 66 6.96 2.10 -6.46
N HIS A 67 5.97 2.51 -7.23
CA HIS A 67 5.00 1.60 -7.84
C HIS A 67 5.53 1.05 -9.17
N THR A 68 5.70 -0.27 -9.24
CA THR A 68 6.06 -0.94 -10.51
C THR A 68 4.85 -1.22 -11.39
N ARG A 69 3.66 -1.25 -10.79
CA ARG A 69 2.41 -1.66 -11.43
C ARG A 69 1.27 -0.75 -11.01
N ILE A 70 0.59 -0.20 -12.00
CA ILE A 70 -0.37 0.89 -11.79
C ILE A 70 -1.68 0.54 -12.50
N PRO A 71 -2.81 0.43 -11.77
CA PRO A 71 -4.11 0.25 -12.39
C PRO A 71 -4.45 1.43 -13.32
N VAL A 72 -4.98 1.10 -14.50
CA VAL A 72 -5.44 2.08 -15.49
C VAL A 72 -6.95 2.01 -15.61
N PHE A 73 -7.63 3.14 -15.46
CA PHE A 73 -9.08 3.26 -15.57
C PHE A 73 -9.52 4.01 -16.83
N ARG A 74 -10.77 3.81 -17.22
CA ARG A 74 -11.33 4.42 -18.44
C ARG A 74 -11.89 5.81 -18.18
N GLY A 75 -11.43 6.80 -18.96
CA GLY A 75 -11.89 8.17 -18.89
C GLY A 75 -11.71 8.74 -17.49
N ASP A 76 -12.82 9.14 -16.86
CA ASP A 76 -12.88 9.66 -15.50
C ASP A 76 -13.45 8.65 -14.47
N ASP A 77 -13.87 7.46 -14.94
CA ASP A 77 -14.48 6.45 -14.08
C ASP A 77 -13.44 5.52 -13.46
N ARG A 78 -12.99 5.85 -12.25
CA ARG A 78 -12.05 5.03 -11.46
C ARG A 78 -12.58 3.63 -11.13
N ASN A 79 -13.90 3.40 -11.27
CA ASN A 79 -14.49 2.08 -11.09
C ASN A 79 -14.33 1.18 -12.34
N SER A 80 -13.90 1.74 -13.45
CA SER A 80 -13.74 1.04 -14.74
C SER A 80 -12.26 0.77 -15.04
N VAL A 81 -11.66 -0.19 -14.33
CA VAL A 81 -10.27 -0.58 -14.59
C VAL A 81 -10.18 -1.45 -15.84
N ILE A 82 -9.36 -0.99 -16.80
CA ILE A 82 -9.16 -1.64 -18.10
C ILE A 82 -7.85 -2.41 -18.20
N GLY A 83 -6.90 -2.17 -17.28
CA GLY A 83 -5.57 -2.76 -17.32
C GLY A 83 -4.72 -2.41 -16.10
N VAL A 84 -3.53 -2.99 -16.06
CA VAL A 84 -2.45 -2.70 -15.11
C VAL A 84 -1.19 -2.40 -15.90
N LEU A 85 -0.78 -1.14 -15.89
CA LEU A 85 0.44 -0.68 -16.54
C LEU A 85 1.67 -1.16 -15.77
N ASN A 86 2.63 -1.75 -16.46
CA ASN A 86 3.98 -1.93 -15.94
C ASN A 86 4.84 -0.73 -16.33
N VAL A 87 5.36 0.00 -15.33
CA VAL A 87 6.12 1.25 -15.56
C VAL A 87 7.35 1.01 -16.43
N LYS A 88 7.94 -0.20 -16.39
CA LYS A 88 9.10 -0.55 -17.24
C LYS A 88 8.78 -0.53 -18.73
N ASP A 89 7.51 -0.73 -19.11
CA ASP A 89 7.12 -0.73 -20.51
C ASP A 89 7.17 0.68 -21.10
N LEU A 90 7.07 1.72 -20.25
CA LEU A 90 7.22 3.12 -20.68
C LEU A 90 8.67 3.53 -20.98
N LEU A 91 9.66 2.77 -20.51
CA LEU A 91 11.08 3.10 -20.72
C LEU A 91 11.52 2.98 -22.18
N LEU A 92 10.78 2.23 -22.99
CA LEU A 92 11.08 2.01 -24.40
C LEU A 92 10.32 2.97 -25.33
N ILE A 93 9.47 3.83 -24.77
CA ILE A 93 8.65 4.77 -25.53
C ILE A 93 9.41 6.08 -25.69
N ASP A 94 9.53 6.52 -26.93
CA ASP A 94 10.02 7.86 -27.28
C ASP A 94 8.94 8.91 -26.97
N ASP A 95 9.34 9.99 -26.27
CA ASP A 95 8.45 11.09 -25.86
C ASP A 95 7.89 11.88 -27.05
N THR A 96 8.46 11.71 -28.25
CA THR A 96 7.98 12.35 -29.48
C THR A 96 6.74 11.71 -30.11
N LEU A 97 6.28 10.57 -29.60
CA LEU A 97 5.22 9.77 -30.23
C LEU A 97 3.79 10.20 -29.84
N ASP A 98 3.60 11.23 -29.01
CA ASP A 98 2.29 11.75 -28.56
C ASP A 98 1.29 10.63 -28.19
N LEU A 99 1.76 9.66 -27.41
CA LEU A 99 1.00 8.47 -27.05
C LEU A 99 0.25 8.66 -25.72
N GLN A 100 -0.90 8.02 -25.62
CA GLN A 100 -1.66 7.88 -24.38
C GLN A 100 -1.47 6.50 -23.75
N ILE A 101 -1.68 6.42 -22.43
CA ILE A 101 -1.61 5.16 -21.68
C ILE A 101 -2.58 4.10 -22.22
N GLY A 102 -3.75 4.50 -22.72
CA GLY A 102 -4.71 3.58 -23.34
C GLY A 102 -4.14 2.80 -24.52
N THR A 103 -3.34 3.46 -25.37
CA THR A 103 -2.65 2.83 -26.51
C THR A 103 -1.69 1.75 -26.02
N ILE A 104 -0.98 2.03 -24.94
CA ILE A 104 -0.02 1.13 -24.32
C ILE A 104 -0.69 -0.11 -23.73
N ILE A 105 -1.81 0.06 -23.04
CA ILE A 105 -2.61 -1.06 -22.50
C ILE A 105 -3.12 -1.96 -23.63
N GLN A 106 -3.49 -1.39 -24.79
CA GLN A 106 -3.96 -2.16 -25.94
C GLN A 106 -2.83 -2.92 -26.65
N LEU A 107 -1.64 -2.31 -26.78
CA LEU A 107 -0.51 -2.87 -27.51
C LEU A 107 0.23 -3.97 -26.72
N TRP A 108 0.37 -3.81 -25.40
CA TRP A 108 1.06 -4.80 -24.56
C TRP A 108 0.07 -5.66 -23.77
N HIS A 109 -0.18 -6.87 -24.28
CA HIS A 109 -1.03 -7.88 -23.63
C HIS A 109 -0.60 -8.28 -22.21
N ARG A 110 0.64 -7.97 -21.80
CA ARG A 110 1.08 -8.19 -20.40
C ARG A 110 0.45 -7.19 -19.44
N SER A 111 0.06 -6.01 -19.92
CA SER A 111 -0.51 -4.93 -19.13
C SER A 111 -2.02 -5.05 -18.91
N THR A 112 -2.62 -6.19 -19.29
CA THR A 112 -4.05 -6.47 -19.07
C THR A 112 -4.29 -7.63 -18.10
N LEU A 113 -3.23 -8.21 -17.55
CA LEU A 113 -3.35 -9.34 -16.63
C LEU A 113 -3.62 -8.83 -15.21
N PHE A 114 -4.87 -8.95 -14.77
CA PHE A 114 -5.27 -8.79 -13.38
C PHE A 114 -6.47 -9.70 -13.09
N ARG A 115 -6.78 -9.91 -11.82
CA ARG A 115 -7.91 -10.73 -11.39
C ARG A 115 -8.88 -9.95 -10.53
N PHE A 116 -10.18 -10.07 -10.80
CA PHE A 116 -11.20 -9.60 -9.89
C PHE A 116 -11.44 -10.63 -8.78
N VAL A 117 -11.45 -10.15 -7.53
CA VAL A 117 -11.73 -10.93 -6.34
C VAL A 117 -12.67 -10.18 -5.41
N THR A 118 -13.37 -10.92 -4.55
CA THR A 118 -14.25 -10.32 -3.54
C THR A 118 -13.47 -10.11 -2.25
N GLY A 119 -13.90 -9.17 -1.41
CA GLY A 119 -13.31 -8.96 -0.08
C GLY A 119 -13.32 -10.21 0.81
N GLU A 120 -14.26 -11.13 0.58
CA GLU A 120 -14.43 -12.39 1.33
C GLU A 120 -13.59 -13.56 0.79
N THR A 121 -12.80 -13.34 -0.27
CA THR A 121 -11.90 -14.38 -0.80
C THR A 121 -10.80 -14.68 0.24
N PRO A 122 -10.46 -15.96 0.51
CA PRO A 122 -9.34 -16.31 1.39
C PRO A 122 -8.00 -15.84 0.80
N VAL A 123 -7.14 -15.25 1.63
CA VAL A 123 -5.83 -14.74 1.19
C VAL A 123 -4.95 -15.85 0.60
N ALA A 124 -4.91 -17.02 1.25
CA ALA A 124 -4.15 -18.16 0.76
C ALA A 124 -4.56 -18.61 -0.65
N GLN A 125 -5.86 -18.54 -0.96
CA GLN A 125 -6.37 -18.82 -2.31
C GLN A 125 -5.90 -17.76 -3.30
N LEU A 126 -6.04 -16.48 -2.95
CA LEU A 126 -5.59 -15.38 -3.81
C LEU A 126 -4.09 -15.48 -4.11
N MET A 127 -3.24 -15.80 -3.13
CA MET A 127 -1.80 -15.98 -3.35
C MET A 127 -1.50 -17.06 -4.39
N LEU A 128 -2.23 -18.18 -4.37
CA LEU A 128 -2.07 -19.25 -5.35
C LEU A 128 -2.49 -18.79 -6.75
N GLU A 129 -3.54 -17.98 -6.84
CA GLU A 129 -3.99 -17.39 -8.10
C GLU A 129 -2.97 -16.38 -8.64
N LEU A 130 -2.47 -15.46 -7.82
CA LEU A 130 -1.45 -14.48 -8.21
C LEU A 130 -0.15 -15.16 -8.66
N LYS A 131 0.26 -16.27 -8.02
CA LYS A 131 1.42 -17.07 -8.42
C LYS A 131 1.32 -17.64 -9.84
N ARG A 132 0.12 -17.76 -10.42
CA ARG A 132 -0.09 -18.22 -11.81
C ARG A 132 0.25 -17.18 -12.87
N GLY A 133 0.74 -16.01 -12.47
CA GLY A 133 1.20 -14.96 -13.39
C GLY A 133 0.31 -13.72 -13.40
N PHE A 134 -0.63 -13.60 -12.45
CA PHE A 134 -1.36 -12.35 -12.26
C PHE A 134 -0.56 -11.45 -11.32
N PRO A 135 -0.11 -10.28 -11.78
CA PRO A 135 0.68 -9.38 -10.96
C PRO A 135 -0.10 -8.68 -9.84
N LEU A 136 -1.41 -8.50 -10.02
CA LEU A 136 -2.28 -7.70 -9.15
C LEU A 136 -3.71 -8.25 -9.18
N ALA A 137 -4.40 -8.15 -8.05
CA ALA A 137 -5.82 -8.41 -7.92
C ALA A 137 -6.57 -7.10 -7.63
N ILE A 138 -7.74 -6.94 -8.24
CA ILE A 138 -8.67 -5.84 -7.97
C ILE A 138 -9.78 -6.39 -7.09
N VAL A 139 -9.98 -5.75 -5.95
CA VAL A 139 -11.00 -6.13 -4.98
C VAL A 139 -12.29 -5.39 -5.33
N ILE A 140 -13.35 -6.16 -5.55
CA ILE A 140 -14.69 -5.65 -5.83
C ILE A 140 -15.66 -6.03 -4.73
N ASP A 141 -16.66 -5.17 -4.55
CA ASP A 141 -17.81 -5.40 -3.71
C ASP A 141 -19.09 -5.13 -4.50
N TYR A 142 -20.17 -5.77 -4.08
CA TYR A 142 -21.46 -5.65 -4.75
C TYR A 142 -22.37 -4.67 -4.00
N LEU A 143 -22.65 -3.54 -4.63
CA LEU A 143 -23.58 -2.54 -4.11
C LEU A 143 -25.00 -2.98 -4.44
N HIS A 144 -25.72 -3.46 -3.43
CA HIS A 144 -27.07 -3.98 -3.56
C HIS A 144 -28.07 -2.87 -3.96
N ASP A 145 -27.88 -1.62 -3.51
CA ASP A 145 -28.84 -0.55 -3.81
C ASP A 145 -28.84 -0.14 -5.29
N VAL A 146 -27.65 -0.20 -5.93
CA VAL A 146 -27.43 0.26 -7.31
C VAL A 146 -27.22 -0.93 -8.27
N MET A 147 -27.30 -2.16 -7.75
CA MET A 147 -27.12 -3.44 -8.48
C MET A 147 -25.85 -3.49 -9.34
N CYS A 148 -24.75 -2.92 -8.85
CA CYS A 148 -23.48 -2.82 -9.58
C CYS A 148 -22.29 -3.25 -8.72
N TYR A 149 -21.19 -3.63 -9.38
CA TYR A 149 -19.92 -3.88 -8.71
C TYR A 149 -19.13 -2.58 -8.56
N HIS A 150 -18.53 -2.40 -7.40
CA HIS A 150 -17.64 -1.29 -7.10
C HIS A 150 -16.27 -1.80 -6.67
N ILE A 151 -15.21 -1.15 -7.15
CA ILE A 151 -13.83 -1.43 -6.79
C ILE A 151 -13.56 -0.79 -5.42
N VAL A 152 -13.20 -1.62 -4.45
CA VAL A 152 -12.93 -1.17 -3.08
C VAL A 152 -11.43 -1.10 -2.80
N GLY A 153 -10.61 -1.81 -3.58
CA GLY A 153 -9.16 -1.78 -3.40
C GLY A 153 -8.40 -2.67 -4.36
N ILE A 154 -7.11 -2.83 -4.08
CA ILE A 154 -6.21 -3.75 -4.79
C ILE A 154 -5.44 -4.61 -3.78
N VAL A 155 -4.94 -5.75 -4.26
CA VAL A 155 -4.01 -6.60 -3.53
C VAL A 155 -2.91 -7.07 -4.47
N THR A 156 -1.67 -7.03 -3.99
CA THR A 156 -0.52 -7.63 -4.66
C THR A 156 -0.04 -8.89 -3.94
N LEU A 157 0.88 -9.64 -4.57
CA LEU A 157 1.52 -10.77 -3.90
C LEU A 157 2.42 -10.29 -2.74
N GLU A 158 2.99 -9.09 -2.85
CA GLU A 158 3.88 -8.49 -1.85
C GLU A 158 3.09 -8.18 -0.57
N ASP A 159 1.93 -7.55 -0.67
CA ASP A 159 1.04 -7.26 0.49
C ASP A 159 0.64 -8.55 1.23
N ASN A 160 0.33 -9.62 0.47
CA ASN A 160 -0.02 -10.91 1.07
C ASN A 160 1.18 -11.59 1.75
N LEU A 161 2.39 -11.38 1.22
CA LEU A 161 3.61 -11.95 1.79
C LEU A 161 4.04 -11.19 3.05
N GLU A 162 3.90 -9.87 3.05
CA GLU A 162 4.09 -9.03 4.23
C GLU A 162 3.19 -9.48 5.38
N GLU A 163 1.99 -9.97 5.10
CA GLU A 163 1.15 -10.51 6.17
C GLU A 163 1.68 -11.81 6.79
N VAL A 164 2.32 -12.67 5.99
CA VAL A 164 2.91 -13.93 6.50
C VAL A 164 4.20 -13.66 7.26
N ILE A 165 4.99 -12.71 6.76
CA ILE A 165 6.33 -12.45 7.27
C ILE A 165 6.33 -11.37 8.35
N GLY A 166 5.40 -10.41 8.33
CA GLY A 166 5.42 -9.18 9.11
C GLY A 166 6.26 -8.07 8.45
N GLU A 167 6.17 -6.84 8.97
CA GLU A 167 7.00 -5.71 8.50
C GLU A 167 8.49 -6.03 8.67
N ILE A 168 9.17 -6.35 7.57
CA ILE A 168 10.63 -6.32 7.52
C ILE A 168 11.01 -4.88 7.21
N TYR A 169 11.46 -4.14 8.22
CA TYR A 169 12.09 -2.84 8.00
C TYR A 169 13.31 -3.03 7.08
N ASP A 170 13.26 -2.41 5.90
CA ASP A 170 14.41 -2.35 5.00
C ASP A 170 15.49 -1.46 5.63
N GLU A 171 16.77 -1.63 5.25
CA GLU A 171 17.88 -0.83 5.76
C GLU A 171 17.65 0.69 5.57
N LYS A 172 16.79 1.06 4.62
CA LYS A 172 16.39 2.44 4.35
C LYS A 172 15.36 3.00 5.34
N ASP A 173 14.53 2.16 5.95
CA ASP A 173 13.56 2.61 6.97
C ASP A 173 14.27 2.97 8.28
N VAL A 174 15.38 2.28 8.57
CA VAL A 174 16.29 2.62 9.68
C VAL A 174 16.87 4.02 9.47
N SER A 175 17.25 4.36 8.24
CA SER A 175 17.83 5.68 7.91
C SER A 175 16.85 6.84 8.20
N ARG A 176 15.57 6.67 7.82
CA ARG A 176 14.53 7.68 8.05
C ARG A 176 14.17 7.83 9.53
N ALA A 177 14.14 6.73 10.28
CA ALA A 177 13.99 6.77 11.73
C ALA A 177 15.18 7.45 12.41
N LEU A 178 16.41 7.26 11.89
CA LEU A 178 17.62 7.91 12.38
C LEU A 178 17.59 9.43 12.15
N GLU A 179 17.15 9.87 10.97
CA GLU A 179 16.98 11.30 10.64
C GLU A 179 15.97 11.98 11.58
N MET A 180 14.79 11.36 11.78
CA MET A 180 13.80 11.87 12.73
C MET A 180 14.34 11.94 14.17
N HIS A 181 15.20 10.99 14.56
CA HIS A 181 15.85 10.98 15.87
C HIS A 181 16.93 12.07 16.00
N MET A 182 17.65 12.35 14.92
CA MET A 182 18.67 13.40 14.86
C MET A 182 18.04 14.79 14.89
N GLU A 183 16.93 15.01 14.20
CA GLU A 183 16.15 16.27 14.23
C GLU A 183 15.53 16.54 15.61
N ALA A 184 15.07 15.51 16.31
CA ALA A 184 14.58 15.65 17.68
C ALA A 184 15.69 16.04 18.67
N MET A 185 16.92 15.56 18.48
CA MET A 185 18.08 15.95 19.30
C MET A 185 18.55 17.37 19.04
N THR A 186 18.48 17.87 17.81
CA THR A 186 18.84 19.26 17.49
C THR A 186 17.80 20.26 17.99
N ALA A 187 16.54 19.84 18.16
CA ALA A 187 15.46 20.66 18.72
C ALA A 187 15.49 20.78 20.27
N GLY A 188 16.44 20.13 20.96
CA GLY A 188 16.68 20.33 22.40
C GLY A 188 15.56 19.82 23.32
N THR A 189 14.73 18.89 22.87
CA THR A 189 13.65 18.33 23.70
C THR A 189 14.19 17.35 24.75
N PRO A 190 13.85 17.51 26.05
CA PRO A 190 14.29 16.57 27.10
C PRO A 190 13.68 15.17 26.92
N LEU A 191 14.50 14.13 27.10
CA LEU A 191 14.14 12.71 26.92
C LEU A 191 12.98 12.20 27.81
N GLN A 192 12.54 12.96 28.82
CA GLN A 192 11.47 12.55 29.73
C GLN A 192 10.06 12.93 29.23
N ASP A 193 9.93 13.86 28.28
CA ASP A 193 8.61 14.27 27.75
C ASP A 193 8.14 13.41 26.56
N ILE A 194 9.04 12.65 25.92
CA ILE A 194 8.70 11.77 24.79
C ILE A 194 8.02 10.47 25.29
N ALA A 195 8.38 9.99 26.48
CA ALA A 195 7.84 8.73 27.02
C ALA A 195 6.40 8.84 27.55
N ILE A 196 5.91 10.04 27.83
CA ILE A 196 4.56 10.26 28.39
C ILE A 196 3.52 10.51 27.28
N ASN A 197 3.95 11.02 26.11
CA ASN A 197 3.02 11.30 25.00
C ASN A 197 2.66 10.08 24.15
N VAL A 198 3.47 9.01 24.16
CA VAL A 198 3.11 7.79 23.40
C VAL A 198 1.95 7.04 24.07
N ASP A 199 1.90 7.02 25.41
CA ASP A 199 0.82 6.31 26.13
C ASP A 199 -0.52 7.08 26.10
N GLN A 200 -0.51 8.42 26.08
CA GLN A 200 -1.75 9.20 26.01
C GLN A 200 -2.35 9.26 24.59
N ASP A 201 -1.54 9.20 23.53
CA ASP A 201 -2.05 9.12 22.15
C ASP A 201 -2.64 7.73 21.82
N VAL A 202 -2.19 6.68 22.50
CA VAL A 202 -2.79 5.33 22.38
C VAL A 202 -4.16 5.26 23.09
N GLN A 203 -4.37 5.96 24.21
CA GLN A 203 -5.65 5.96 24.92
C GLN A 203 -6.68 6.99 24.41
N MET A 204 -6.27 8.13 23.82
CA MET A 204 -7.24 9.07 23.23
C MET A 204 -7.86 8.59 21.90
N LYS A 205 -7.24 7.65 21.19
CA LYS A 205 -7.80 7.08 19.95
C LYS A 205 -8.86 5.99 20.18
N GLN A 206 -8.94 5.41 21.37
CA GLN A 206 -9.93 4.36 21.68
C GLN A 206 -11.30 4.89 22.15
N SER A 207 -11.41 6.17 22.54
CA SER A 207 -12.67 6.76 23.03
C SER A 207 -13.45 7.59 21.99
N LYS A 208 -12.83 8.01 20.87
CA LYS A 208 -13.54 8.76 19.80
C LYS A 208 -14.42 7.90 18.88
N SER A 209 -14.48 6.58 19.09
CA SER A 209 -15.32 5.66 18.30
C SER A 209 -16.72 5.39 18.88
N LYS A 210 -17.06 5.96 20.05
CA LYS A 210 -18.41 5.87 20.62
C LYS A 210 -18.93 7.26 20.96
N VAL A 211 -20.13 7.55 20.44
CA VAL A 211 -20.96 8.76 20.63
C VAL A 211 -20.74 9.88 19.59
N SER A 212 -21.47 9.81 18.48
CA SER A 212 -22.62 10.71 18.25
C SER A 212 -23.24 10.47 16.87
N LYS A 213 -24.40 9.78 16.86
CA LYS A 213 -25.44 10.04 15.87
C LYS A 213 -25.99 11.45 16.14
N LYS A 214 -26.02 12.31 15.12
CA LYS A 214 -27.19 13.17 14.83
C LYS A 214 -27.12 13.78 13.42
N SER A 215 -28.24 13.61 12.74
CA SER A 215 -28.71 14.16 11.46
C SER A 215 -28.46 15.64 11.24
N VAL A 216 -28.10 16.01 9.99
CA VAL A 216 -28.58 17.21 9.27
C VAL A 216 -28.55 16.93 7.76
N ASP A 217 -29.68 17.19 7.09
CA ASP A 217 -29.91 17.15 5.64
C ASP A 217 -28.94 18.05 4.85
N VAL A 218 -28.40 17.57 3.72
CA VAL A 218 -28.21 18.37 2.49
C VAL A 218 -28.20 17.45 1.26
N GLN A 219 -28.87 17.93 0.23
CA GLN A 219 -29.22 17.40 -1.10
C GLN A 219 -28.01 17.23 -2.06
N VAL A 220 -28.32 16.73 -3.27
CA VAL A 220 -27.60 16.83 -4.58
C VAL A 220 -26.81 15.55 -4.94
N CYS A 221 -26.97 14.85 -6.09
CA CYS A 221 -27.70 15.01 -7.36
C CYS A 221 -28.29 13.66 -7.78
#